data_AF-M0CUC0-F1
#
_entry.id   AF-M0CUC0-F1
#
_cell.length_a   1.000
_cell.length_b   1.000
_cell.length_c   1.000
_cell.angle_alpha   90.00
_cell.angle_beta   90.00
_cell.angle_gamma   90.00
#
_symmetry.space_group_name_H-M   'P 1'
#
loop_
_entity.id
_entity.type
_entity.pdbx_description
1 polymer ?
#
loop_
_entity_poly.entity_id
_entity_poly.type
_entity_poly.pdbx_seq_one_letter_code
_entity_poly.pdbx_strand_id
1 'polypeptide(L)'
;MARSILGMVGLGTTLVFAIPVALLGLEFLLARGQPTVGAGLLVAAGLMIAIEEHVTTPDDLAGKALDKTVGTVVKSPDDEEE
;
A
#
# COMPACT_ATOMS: atom_id res chain seq x y z
N MET A 1 14.16 6.79 -5.50
CA MET A 1 13.00 7.62 -5.88
C MET A 1 12.81 8.66 -4.78
N ALA A 2 12.98 9.95 -5.05
CA ALA A 2 12.62 10.96 -4.05
C ALA A 2 11.11 10.90 -3.83
N ARG A 3 10.66 10.65 -2.60
CA ARG A 3 9.25 10.50 -2.28
C ARG A 3 8.56 11.85 -2.52
N SER A 4 7.54 11.89 -3.38
CA SER A 4 6.65 13.05 -3.47
C SER A 4 6.10 13.36 -2.07
N ILE A 5 5.86 14.64 -1.75
CA ILE A 5 5.30 15.06 -0.46
C ILE A 5 4.01 14.27 -0.16
N LEU A 6 3.20 14.00 -1.17
CA LEU A 6 1.99 13.20 -1.05
C LEU A 6 2.27 11.76 -0.59
N GLY A 7 3.34 11.14 -1.09
CA GLY A 7 3.78 9.82 -0.66
C GLY A 7 4.33 9.81 0.77
N MET A 8 4.82 10.94 1.27
CA MET A 8 5.23 11.07 2.69
C MET A 8 4.02 11.22 3.60
N VAL A 9 2.98 11.95 3.17
CA VAL A 9 1.73 12.09 3.91
C VAL A 9 1.01 10.74 4.02
N GLY A 10 0.94 9.96 2.93
CA GLY A 10 0.38 8.60 2.95
C GLY A 10 1.07 7.71 4.01
N LEU A 11 2.40 7.64 3.96
CA LEU A 11 3.13 6.83 4.95
C LEU A 11 2.96 7.37 6.37
N GLY A 12 2.94 8.71 6.53
CA GLY A 12 2.63 9.36 7.80
C GLY A 12 1.28 8.89 8.37
N THR A 13 0.25 8.79 7.54
CA THR A 13 -1.07 8.30 7.97
C THR A 13 -1.05 6.83 8.37
N THR A 14 -0.34 5.97 7.63
CA THR A 14 -0.18 4.55 7.99
C THR A 14 0.58 4.38 9.30
N LEU A 15 1.62 5.19 9.54
CA LEU A 15 2.39 5.14 10.78
C LEU A 15 1.56 5.47 12.03
N VAL A 16 0.54 6.33 11.93
CA VAL A 16 -0.37 6.63 13.04
C VAL A 16 -1.02 5.35 13.59
N PHE A 17 -1.28 4.36 12.72
CA PHE A 17 -1.83 3.07 13.11
C PHE A 17 -0.76 2.00 13.34
N ALA A 18 0.30 1.98 12.54
CA ALA A 18 1.35 0.95 12.64
C ALA A 18 2.15 1.07 13.95
N ILE A 19 2.43 2.29 14.41
CA ILE A 19 3.18 2.54 15.66
C ILE A 19 2.48 1.93 16.89
N PRO A 20 1.20 2.21 17.18
CA PRO A 20 0.54 1.62 18.35
C PRO A 20 0.47 0.09 18.26
N VAL A 21 0.29 -0.48 17.06
CA VAL A 21 0.33 -1.94 16.86
C VAL A 21 1.73 -2.51 17.13
N ALA A 22 2.78 -1.83 16.68
CA ALA A 22 4.15 -2.24 16.93
C ALA A 22 4.51 -2.18 18.42
N LEU A 23 4.10 -1.11 19.11
CA LEU A 23 4.28 -0.97 20.56
C LEU A 23 3.55 -2.07 21.33
N LEU A 24 2.31 -2.38 20.94
CA LEU A 24 1.57 -3.50 21.50
C LEU A 24 2.29 -4.84 21.26
N GLY A 25 2.84 -5.04 20.06
CA GLY A 25 3.64 -6.21 19.74
C GLY A 25 4.87 -6.36 20.64
N LEU A 26 5.62 -5.27 20.87
CA LEU A 26 6.77 -5.24 21.78
C LEU A 26 6.37 -5.56 23.22
N GLU A 27 5.26 -5.03 23.71
CA GLU A 27 4.75 -5.32 25.06
C GLU A 27 4.44 -6.82 25.23
N PHE A 28 3.76 -7.42 24.26
CA PHE A 28 3.45 -8.86 24.31
C PHE A 28 4.70 -9.73 24.20
N LEU A 29 5.67 -9.31 23.38
CA LEU A 29 6.92 -10.02 23.15
C LEU A 29 7.86 -9.95 24.36
N LEU A 30 7.98 -8.79 25.00
CA LEU A 30 9.02 -8.50 25.99
C LEU A 30 8.50 -8.49 27.43
N ALA A 31 7.29 -7.97 27.68
CA ALA A 31 6.77 -7.78 29.03
C ALA A 31 5.78 -8.88 29.45
N ARG A 32 4.93 -9.32 28.51
CA ARG A 32 3.83 -10.26 28.82
C ARG A 32 4.18 -11.74 28.66
N GLY A 33 5.37 -12.05 28.13
CA GLY A 33 5.84 -13.43 27.94
C GLY A 33 5.06 -14.22 26.88
N GLN A 34 4.42 -13.52 25.93
CA GLN A 34 3.62 -14.12 24.85
C GLN A 34 4.28 -13.84 23.49
N PRO A 35 5.41 -14.50 23.19
CA PRO A 35 6.26 -14.13 22.06
C PRO A 35 5.60 -14.37 20.70
N THR A 36 4.76 -15.39 20.58
CA THR A 36 4.01 -15.67 19.34
C THR A 36 3.04 -14.56 19.00
N VAL A 37 2.29 -14.06 19.99
CA VAL A 37 1.36 -12.94 19.82
C VAL A 37 2.12 -11.66 19.51
N GLY A 38 3.18 -11.37 20.26
CA GLY A 38 4.02 -10.20 20.05
C GLY A 38 4.66 -10.18 18.65
N ALA A 39 5.26 -11.29 18.22
CA ALA A 39 5.82 -11.42 16.88
C ALA A 39 4.77 -11.27 15.79
N GLY A 40 3.58 -11.85 15.96
CA GLY A 40 2.46 -11.70 15.01
C GLY A 40 2.03 -10.24 14.84
N LEU A 41 1.95 -9.49 15.94
CA LEU A 41 1.62 -8.06 15.90
C LEU A 41 2.71 -7.23 15.21
N LEU A 42 3.99 -7.54 15.46
CA LEU A 42 5.11 -6.86 14.79
C LEU A 42 5.12 -7.14 13.27
N VAL A 43 4.86 -8.38 12.87
CA VAL A 43 4.70 -8.73 11.45
C VAL A 43 3.52 -7.97 10.85
N ALA A 44 2.38 -7.91 11.52
CA ALA A 44 1.22 -7.16 11.06
C ALA A 44 1.53 -5.66 10.89
N ALA A 45 2.24 -5.04 11.84
CA ALA A 45 2.68 -3.65 11.72
C ALA A 45 3.64 -3.45 10.53
N GLY A 46 4.58 -4.36 10.32
CA GLY A 46 5.46 -4.34 9.16
C GLY A 46 4.69 -4.48 7.83
N LEU A 47 3.68 -5.35 7.79
CA LEU A 47 2.80 -5.52 6.64
C LEU A 47 1.97 -4.26 6.36
N MET A 48 1.46 -3.57 7.39
CA MET A 48 0.74 -2.30 7.18
C MET A 48 1.60 -1.29 6.41
N ILE A 49 2.89 -1.23 6.70
CA ILE A 49 3.84 -0.33 6.02
C ILE A 49 4.21 -0.88 4.64
N ALA A 50 4.49 -2.18 4.54
CA ALA A 50 4.94 -2.81 3.30
C ALA A 50 3.85 -2.88 2.23
N ILE A 51 2.58 -3.04 2.62
CA ILE A 51 1.44 -3.04 1.70
C ILE A 51 1.36 -1.71 0.95
N GLU A 52 1.55 -0.60 1.65
CA GLU A 52 1.56 0.72 1.02
C GLU A 52 2.69 0.88 -0.02
N GLU A 53 3.79 0.14 0.15
CA GLU A 53 4.94 0.21 -0.75
C GLU A 53 4.88 -0.77 -1.93
N HIS A 54 4.15 -1.90 -1.82
CA HIS A 54 4.23 -3.00 -2.79
C HIS A 54 2.90 -3.52 -3.34
N VAL A 55 1.74 -3.15 -2.78
CA VAL A 55 0.44 -3.66 -3.24
C VAL A 55 -0.26 -2.59 -4.06
N THR A 56 -0.10 -2.70 -5.39
CA THR A 56 -0.87 -2.04 -6.46
C THR A 56 -1.69 -0.84 -5.98
N THR A 57 -1.03 0.30 -5.83
CA THR A 57 -1.65 1.56 -5.41
C THR A 57 -2.89 1.82 -6.27
N PRO A 58 -4.02 2.30 -5.72
CA PRO A 58 -5.24 2.57 -6.49
C PRO A 58 -4.99 3.48 -7.70
N ASP A 59 -4.01 4.38 -7.64
CA ASP A 59 -3.51 5.16 -8.79
C ASP A 59 -3.11 4.30 -10.00
N ASP A 60 -2.47 3.15 -9.75
CA ASP A 60 -1.96 2.27 -10.79
C ASP A 60 -3.09 1.48 -11.49
N LEU A 61 -4.20 1.27 -10.77
CA LEU A 61 -5.45 0.75 -11.32
C LEU A 61 -6.29 1.84 -12.00
N ALA A 62 -6.31 3.06 -11.45
CA ALA A 62 -7.01 4.21 -12.01
C ALA A 62 -6.40 4.64 -13.35
N GLY A 63 -5.06 4.67 -13.44
CA GLY A 63 -4.34 4.94 -14.69
C GLY A 63 -4.69 3.91 -15.77
N LYS A 64 -4.67 2.61 -15.45
CA LYS A 64 -5.07 1.55 -16.40
C LYS A 64 -6.52 1.62 -16.85
N ALA A 65 -7.43 2.12 -16.01
CA ALA A 65 -8.83 2.33 -16.40
C ALA A 65 -8.98 3.53 -17.35
N LEU A 66 -8.24 4.62 -17.11
CA LEU A 66 -8.17 5.78 -18.00
C LEU A 66 -7.51 5.45 -19.35
N ASP A 67 -6.41 4.68 -19.35
CA ASP A 67 -5.76 4.25 -20.58
C ASP A 67 -6.67 3.33 -21.41
N LYS A 68 -7.50 2.50 -20.77
CA LYS A 68 -8.50 1.70 -21.48
C LYS A 68 -9.60 2.54 -22.11
N THR A 69 -10.10 3.59 -21.44
CA THR A 69 -11.14 4.45 -22.01
C THR A 69 -10.58 5.35 -23.11
N VAL A 70 -9.41 5.94 -22.91
CA VAL A 70 -8.71 6.73 -23.95
C VAL A 70 -8.31 5.85 -25.14
N GLY A 71 -7.72 4.68 -24.89
CA GLY A 71 -7.34 3.73 -25.93
C GLY A 71 -8.52 3.19 -26.73
N THR A 72 -9.69 3.02 -26.10
CA THR A 72 -10.93 2.62 -26.81
C THR A 72 -11.51 3.77 -27.62
N VAL A 73 -11.44 5.01 -27.12
CA VAL A 73 -11.94 6.21 -27.82
C VAL A 73 -11.04 6.61 -29.00
N VAL A 74 -9.73 6.37 -28.91
CA VAL A 74 -8.78 6.60 -30.01
C VAL A 74 -8.86 5.49 -31.06
N LYS A 75 -9.30 4.27 -30.73
CA LYS A 75 -9.31 3.11 -31.64
C LYS A 75 -10.58 2.97 -32.48
N SER A 76 -11.16 4.08 -32.92
CA SER A 76 -12.20 4.10 -33.97
C SER A 76 -12.01 5.42 -34.74
N PRO A 77 -11.66 5.41 -36.04
CA PRO A 77 -12.35 4.65 -37.10
C PRO A 77 -11.49 4.17 -38.31
N ASP A 78 -10.22 3.74 -38.14
CA ASP A 78 -9.35 3.37 -39.29
C ASP A 78 -8.75 1.93 -39.24
N ASP A 79 -9.28 1.02 -38.42
CA ASP A 79 -8.86 -0.40 -38.39
C ASP A 79 -9.90 -1.33 -39.06
N GLU A 80 -10.56 -0.84 -40.12
CA GLU A 80 -11.22 -1.67 -41.13
C GLU A 80 -10.63 -1.28 -42.49
N GLU A 81 -10.10 -2.26 -43.23
CA GLU A 81 -9.49 -2.20 -44.58
C GLU A 81 -7.94 -2.40 -44.65
N GLU A 82 -7.60 -3.64 -45.04
CA GLU A 82 -6.31 -4.28 -45.41
C GLU A 82 -5.31 -4.73 -44.33
#